data_AF-A0A8J6MGC7-F1
#
_entry.id   AF-A0A8J6MGC7-F1
#
_cell.length_a   1.000
_cell.length_b   1.000
_cell.length_c   1.000
_cell.angle_alpha   90.00
_cell.angle_beta   90.00
_cell.angle_gamma   90.00
#
_symmetry.space_group_name_H-M   'P 1'
#
loop_
_entity.id
_entity.type
_entity.pdbx_description
1 polymer ?
#
loop_
_entity_poly.entity_id
_entity_poly.type
_entity_poly.pdbx_seq_one_letter_code
_entity_poly.pdbx_strand_id
1 'polypeptide(L)' 'MKIEIEGDSDAAVAFALLNMIARGEGKEEGADRGWVLSTFRECLAAVREDMFELDLDGDDAEDDDEDETPN' A
#
# COMPACT_ATOMS: atom_id res chain seq x y z
N MET A 1 12.97 2.59 8.97
CA MET A 1 13.71 1.44 8.39
C MET A 1 13.64 1.58 6.88
N LYS A 2 14.73 1.98 6.22
CA LYS A 2 14.75 2.21 4.77
C LYS A 2 15.19 0.92 4.09
N ILE A 3 14.33 0.34 3.25
CA ILE A 3 14.67 -0.83 2.46
C ILE A 3 15.33 -0.28 1.18
N GLU A 4 16.65 -0.21 1.17
CA GLU A 4 17.43 0.17 -0.01
C GLU A 4 17.66 -1.07 -0.87
N ILE A 5 17.17 -1.05 -2.11
CA ILE A 5 17.21 -2.18 -3.02
C ILE A 5 18.21 -1.85 -4.14
N GLU A 6 19.37 -2.51 -4.16
CA GLU A 6 20.40 -2.31 -5.18
C GLU A 6 20.03 -2.98 -6.51
N GLY A 7 20.29 -2.29 -7.63
CA GLY A 7 20.05 -2.77 -9.01
C GLY A 7 18.59 -2.65 -9.46
N ASP A 8 18.29 -3.05 -10.70
CA ASP A 8 16.98 -3.08 -11.41
C ASP A 8 15.90 -3.96 -10.71
N SER A 9 15.80 -3.83 -9.39
CA SER A 9 15.16 -4.75 -8.46
C SER A 9 13.73 -4.32 -8.11
N ASP A 10 13.31 -3.11 -8.50
CA ASP A 10 11.95 -2.61 -8.31
C ASP A 10 10.90 -3.57 -8.88
N ALA A 11 11.17 -4.11 -10.06
CA ALA A 11 10.26 -5.03 -10.73
C ALA A 11 10.12 -6.35 -9.95
N ALA A 12 11.22 -6.85 -9.36
CA ALA A 12 11.20 -8.05 -8.53
C ALA A 12 10.40 -7.83 -7.24
N VAL A 13 10.53 -6.65 -6.65
CA VAL A 13 9.84 -6.27 -5.41
C VAL A 13 8.36 -6.02 -5.67
N ALA A 14 8.04 -5.31 -6.75
CA ALA A 14 6.67 -5.13 -7.22
C ALA A 14 5.99 -6.46 -7.52
N PHE A 15 6.73 -7.43 -8.07
CA PHE A 15 6.20 -8.77 -8.33
C PHE A 15 5.98 -9.56 -7.03
N ALA A 16 6.88 -9.43 -6.05
CA ALA A 16 6.70 -10.03 -4.73
C ALA A 16 5.46 -9.45 -4.01
N LEU A 17 5.26 -8.12 -4.07
CA LEU A 17 4.07 -7.44 -3.53
C LEU A 17 2.79 -7.92 -4.20
N LEU A 18 2.77 -7.97 -5.54
CA LEU A 18 1.64 -8.50 -6.31
C LEU A 18 1.27 -9.91 -5.84
N ASN A 19 2.27 -10.79 -5.63
CA ASN A 19 2.03 -12.15 -5.18
C ASN A 19 1.42 -12.17 -3.76
N MET A 20 1.90 -11.33 -2.82
CA MET A 20 1.30 -11.23 -1.49
C MET A 20 -0.16 -10.74 -1.55
N ILE A 21 -0.46 -9.75 -2.38
CA ILE A 21 -1.82 -9.22 -2.58
C ILE A 21 -2.73 -10.29 -3.18
N ALA A 22 -2.27 -10.98 -4.23
CA ALA A 22 -3.03 -12.06 -4.87
C ALA A 22 -3.40 -13.17 -3.88
N ARG A 23 -2.49 -13.50 -2.96
CA ARG A 23 -2.74 -14.47 -1.88
C ARG A 23 -3.75 -13.96 -0.85
N GLY A 24 -3.62 -12.70 -0.43
CA GLY A 24 -4.56 -12.07 0.50
C GLY A 24 -5.99 -11.96 -0.06
N GLU A 25 -6.12 -11.75 -1.37
CA GLU A 25 -7.43 -11.67 -2.05
C GLU A 25 -7.95 -13.01 -2.57
N GLY A 26 -7.22 -14.12 -2.39
CA GLY A 26 -7.62 -15.44 -2.91
C GLY A 26 -7.65 -15.54 -4.44
N LYS A 27 -6.82 -14.74 -5.13
CA LYS A 27 -6.75 -14.63 -6.59
C LYS A 27 -5.55 -15.33 -7.23
N GLU A 28 -4.89 -16.23 -6.51
CA GLU A 28 -3.67 -16.94 -6.95
C GLU A 28 -3.82 -17.63 -8.32
N GLU A 29 -4.99 -18.20 -8.62
CA GLU A 29 -5.23 -18.96 -9.86
C GLU A 29 -6.34 -18.38 -10.74
N GLY A 30 -7.01 -17.31 -10.29
CA GLY A 30 -8.21 -16.75 -10.92
C GLY A 30 -8.11 -15.29 -11.35
N ALA A 31 -6.95 -14.66 -11.13
CA ALA A 31 -6.72 -13.28 -11.55
C ALA A 31 -6.73 -13.14 -13.08
N ASP A 32 -7.53 -12.20 -13.60
CA ASP A 32 -7.47 -11.85 -15.01
C ASP A 32 -6.23 -11.01 -15.33
N ARG A 33 -5.79 -11.03 -16.60
CA ARG A 33 -4.61 -10.30 -17.06
C ARG A 33 -4.68 -8.80 -16.78
N GLY A 34 -5.88 -8.20 -16.86
CA GLY A 34 -6.09 -6.78 -16.60
C GLY A 34 -5.85 -6.44 -15.14
N TRP A 35 -6.42 -7.22 -14.23
CA TRP A 35 -6.14 -7.09 -12.79
C TRP A 35 -4.65 -7.24 -12.49
N VAL A 36 -4.00 -8.29 -13.01
CA VAL A 36 -2.55 -8.54 -12.78
C VAL A 36 -1.70 -7.36 -13.22
N LEU A 37 -1.94 -6.82 -14.42
CA LEU A 37 -1.15 -5.70 -14.96
C LEU A 37 -1.45 -4.38 -14.24
N SER A 38 -2.69 -4.16 -13.82
CA SER A 38 -3.07 -2.98 -13.04
C SER A 38 -2.41 -3.00 -11.67
N THR A 39 -2.53 -4.10 -10.93
CA THR A 39 -1.97 -4.24 -9.59
C THR A 39 -0.45 -4.24 -9.62
N PHE A 40 0.19 -4.89 -10.61
CA PHE A 40 1.64 -4.80 -10.78
C PHE A 40 2.13 -3.36 -10.98
N ARG A 41 1.38 -2.55 -11.75
CA ARG A 41 1.70 -1.13 -11.96
C ARG A 41 1.59 -0.34 -10.65
N GLU A 42 0.57 -0.61 -9.84
CA GLU A 42 0.40 0.00 -8.51
C GLU A 42 1.55 -0.40 -7.57
N CYS A 43 1.94 -1.67 -7.54
CA CYS A 43 3.10 -2.13 -6.77
C CYS A 43 4.40 -1.48 -7.24
N LEU A 44 4.59 -1.33 -8.55
CA LEU A 44 5.79 -0.69 -9.10
C LEU A 44 5.85 0.81 -8.75
N ALA A 45 4.71 1.49 -8.72
CA ALA A 45 4.62 2.87 -8.28
C ALA A 45 4.93 3.02 -6.77
N ALA A 46 4.42 2.10 -5.94
CA ALA A 46 4.69 2.08 -4.51
C ALA A 46 6.18 1.85 -4.18
N VAL A 47 6.89 1.04 -4.98
CA VAL A 47 8.31 0.73 -4.77
C VAL A 47 9.23 1.90 -5.19
N ARG A 48 8.83 2.71 -6.18
CA ARG A 48 9.68 3.74 -6.80
C ARG A 48 9.72 5.09 -6.08
N GLU A 49 9.34 5.17 -4.81
CA GLU A 49 9.45 6.37 -3.96
C GLU A 49 8.65 7.62 -4.42
N ASP A 50 7.71 7.56 -5.37
CA ASP A 50 6.92 8.74 -5.80
C ASP A 50 5.51 8.86 -5.15
N MET A 51 5.22 8.09 -4.08
CA MET A 51 3.91 8.13 -3.42
C MET A 51 3.93 8.08 -1.88
N PHE A 52 5.10 8.24 -1.24
CA PHE A 52 5.23 8.15 0.22
C PHE A 52 6.01 9.34 0.83
N GLU A 53 5.45 10.54 0.72
CA GLU A 53 5.25 11.35 1.92
C GLU A 53 3.85 11.02 2.45
N LEU A 54 3.69 9.79 2.94
CA LEU A 54 2.52 9.41 3.71
C LEU A 54 2.86 9.84 5.14
N ASP A 55 2.47 11.07 5.46
CA ASP A 55 2.57 11.68 6.79
C ASP A 55 1.77 10.79 7.76
N LEU A 56 2.48 9.87 8.40
CA LEU A 56 1.98 8.98 9.45
C LEU A 56 2.23 9.60 10.84
N ASP A 57 2.33 10.93 10.92
CA ASP A 57 2.22 11.72 12.17
C ASP A 57 0.73 12.08 12.40
N GLY A 58 -0.14 11.07 12.24
CA GLY A 58 -1.48 11.10 12.82
C GLY A 58 -1.34 10.81 14.31
N ASP A 59 -0.92 11.84 15.06
CA ASP A 59 -0.92 11.86 16.52
C ASP A 59 -2.32 11.47 17.00
N ASP A 60 -2.35 10.34 17.69
CA ASP A 60 -3.49 9.76 18.38
C ASP A 60 -3.86 10.72 19.52
N ALA A 61 -4.72 11.69 19.23
CA ALA A 61 -5.37 12.51 20.23
C ALA A 61 -6.80 11.99 20.43
N GLU A 62 -6.93 11.03 21.34
CA GLU A 62 -8.15 10.88 22.13
C GLU A 62 -8.43 12.23 22.82
N ASP A 63 -9.59 12.84 22.55
CA ASP A 63 -10.29 13.64 23.56
C ASP A 63 -11.80 13.46 23.36
N ASP A 64 -12.31 12.59 24.22
CA ASP A 64 -13.69 12.48 24.65
C ASP A 64 -14.06 13.77 25.38
N ASP A 65 -15.03 14.53 24.90
CA ASP A 65 -15.76 15.41 25.81
C ASP A 65 -17.19 15.67 25.32
N GLU A 66 -18.05 15.57 26.31
CA GLU A 66 -19.48 15.33 26.25
C GLU A 66 -20.30 16.56 25.85
N ASP A 67 -21.56 16.30 25.49
CA ASP A 67 -22.76 17.12 25.70
C ASP A 67 -22.59 18.63 25.98
N GLU A 68 -23.17 19.48 25.13
CA GLU A 68 -24.07 20.57 25.59
C GLU A 68 -24.75 21.27 24.40
N THR A 69 -26.04 20.96 24.16
CA THR A 69 -26.95 21.96 23.59
C THR A 69 -27.30 22.98 24.68
N PRO A 70 -27.14 24.30 24.44
CA PRO A 70 -28.31 25.21 24.56
C PRO A 70 -28.18 26.40 23.55
N ASN A 71 -29.21 27.07 23.04
CA ASN A 71 -30.64 27.24 23.32
C ASN A 71 -31.32 27.75 22.02
#